data_AF-A0A7S0NN80-F1
#
_entry.id   AF-A0A7S0NN80-F1
#
_cell.length_a   1.000
_cell.length_b   1.000
_cell.length_c   1.000
_cell.angle_alpha   90.00
_cell.angle_beta   90.00
_cell.angle_gamma   90.00
#
_symmetry.space_group_name_H-M   'P 1'
#
loop_
_entity.id
_entity.type
_entity.pdbx_description
1 polymer ?
#
loop_
_entity_poly.entity_id
_entity_poly.type
_entity_poly.pdbx_seq_one_letter_code
_entity_poly.pdbx_strand_id
1 'polypeptide(L)'
;DMDLLASAAKSASAAADSFARHRKLDAVCTDEPSVAPAYLLDELARMLKTLTGEQIEDTAEHLATRVQQRSPNVKLKALRCVKWLCQRGNEPRFRRAMTKRSGPVRTCVSHTGRPDPQRGDAPHKAVRDMAKETLEAMFANDANGGSGGGGGGGRMEGFGSDAAARTGAPHASHDVSFDGNEQLGSWGGVAEPTNGFGGDEANAIIGDGPARLNKISGTWGAPEPPRAPPPAPTP
;
A
#
# COMPACT_ATOMS: atom_id res chain seq x y z
N ASP A 1 23.38 -46.59 -1.87
CA ASP A 1 23.55 -45.14 -2.00
C ASP A 1 22.80 -44.57 -3.23
N MET A 2 21.54 -44.98 -3.44
CA MET A 2 20.71 -44.47 -4.55
C MET A 2 19.62 -43.51 -4.05
N ASP A 3 19.12 -43.72 -2.83
CA ASP A 3 18.15 -42.82 -2.18
C ASP A 3 18.73 -41.43 -1.88
N LEU A 4 20.02 -41.34 -1.52
CA LEU A 4 20.70 -40.06 -1.31
C LEU A 4 20.83 -39.26 -2.61
N LEU A 5 21.17 -39.94 -3.72
CA LEU A 5 21.26 -39.33 -5.05
C LEU A 5 19.88 -38.84 -5.54
N ALA A 6 18.83 -39.64 -5.34
CA ALA A 6 17.46 -39.27 -5.67
C ALA A 6 16.95 -38.09 -4.83
N SER A 7 17.27 -38.07 -3.53
CA SER A 7 16.95 -36.97 -2.62
C SER A 7 17.67 -35.67 -3.01
N ALA A 8 18.96 -35.75 -3.35
CA ALA A 8 19.75 -34.61 -3.82
C ALA A 8 19.20 -34.03 -5.14
N ALA A 9 18.85 -34.89 -6.10
CA ALA A 9 18.26 -34.45 -7.36
C ALA A 9 16.91 -33.74 -7.17
N LYS A 10 16.05 -34.27 -6.28
CA LYS A 10 14.76 -33.64 -5.95
C LYS A 10 14.96 -32.29 -5.28
N SER A 11 15.92 -32.19 -4.36
CA SER A 11 16.28 -30.93 -3.69
C SER A 11 16.82 -29.90 -4.69
N ALA A 12 17.65 -30.31 -5.64
CA ALA A 12 18.17 -29.44 -6.69
C ALA A 12 17.04 -28.91 -7.60
N SER A 13 16.08 -29.77 -7.98
CA SER A 13 14.91 -29.35 -8.77
C SER A 13 14.02 -28.35 -8.00
N ALA A 14 13.77 -28.59 -6.71
CA ALA A 14 12.99 -27.69 -5.87
C ALA A 14 13.68 -26.32 -5.71
N ALA A 15 15.01 -26.30 -5.59
CA ALA A 15 15.79 -25.07 -5.54
C ALA A 15 15.72 -24.30 -6.87
N ALA A 16 15.82 -24.98 -8.01
CA ALA A 16 15.67 -24.38 -9.33
C ALA A 16 14.28 -23.76 -9.53
N ASP A 17 13.23 -24.47 -9.08
CA ASP A 17 11.85 -23.97 -9.14
C ASP A 17 11.63 -22.75 -8.24
N SER A 18 12.21 -22.73 -7.04
CA SER A 18 12.19 -21.53 -6.17
C SER A 18 12.88 -20.35 -6.83
N PHE A 19 14.07 -20.56 -7.39
CA PHE A 19 14.81 -19.52 -8.11
C PHE A 19 14.01 -18.97 -9.31
N ALA A 20 13.38 -19.84 -10.11
CA ALA A 20 12.56 -19.43 -11.23
C ALA A 20 11.35 -18.57 -10.78
N ARG A 21 10.69 -18.95 -9.67
CA ARG A 21 9.59 -18.17 -9.08
C ARG A 21 10.05 -16.81 -8.57
N HIS A 22 11.17 -16.76 -7.85
CA HIS A 22 11.74 -15.51 -7.36
C HIS A 22 12.13 -14.58 -8.50
N ARG A 23 12.71 -15.12 -9.57
CA ARG A 23 13.02 -14.33 -10.78
C ARG A 23 11.77 -13.72 -11.43
N LYS A 24 10.64 -14.44 -11.45
CA LYS A 24 9.36 -13.88 -11.94
C LYS A 24 8.88 -12.72 -11.07
N LEU A 25 9.01 -12.83 -9.74
CA LEU A 25 8.64 -11.75 -8.81
C LEU A 25 9.57 -10.54 -8.98
N ASP A 26 10.87 -10.79 -9.18
CA ASP A 26 11.89 -9.76 -9.36
C ASP A 26 11.67 -8.95 -10.63
N ALA A 27 11.23 -9.61 -11.71
CA ALA A 27 10.89 -8.96 -12.97
C ALA A 27 9.75 -7.93 -12.83
N VAL A 28 8.85 -8.12 -11.85
CA VAL A 28 7.76 -7.19 -11.54
C VAL A 28 8.20 -6.10 -10.56
N CYS A 29 9.26 -6.35 -9.79
CA CYS A 29 9.74 -5.44 -8.74
C CYS A 29 11.00 -4.65 -9.15
N THR A 30 11.16 -4.30 -10.43
CA THR A 30 12.32 -3.53 -10.93
C THR A 30 12.36 -2.10 -10.39
N ASP A 31 13.53 -1.46 -10.38
CA ASP A 31 13.71 -0.08 -9.89
C ASP A 31 13.13 1.00 -10.84
N GLU A 32 12.60 0.59 -11.99
CA GLU A 32 11.99 1.51 -12.94
C GLU A 32 10.79 2.25 -12.33
N PRO A 33 10.59 3.56 -12.61
CA PRO A 33 9.46 4.31 -12.07
C PRO A 33 8.10 3.93 -12.71
N SER A 34 8.12 3.10 -13.76
CA SER A 34 6.91 2.61 -14.43
C SER A 34 6.11 1.65 -13.56
N VAL A 35 4.78 1.71 -13.66
CA VAL A 35 3.89 0.78 -12.95
C VAL A 35 3.98 -0.59 -13.62
N ALA A 36 4.05 -1.65 -12.81
CA ALA A 36 3.95 -3.01 -13.32
C ALA A 36 2.63 -3.21 -14.08
N PRO A 37 2.65 -3.66 -15.34
CA PRO A 37 1.44 -3.95 -16.09
C PRO A 37 0.56 -4.99 -15.37
N ALA A 38 -0.76 -4.77 -15.38
CA ALA A 38 -1.70 -5.64 -14.68
C ALA A 38 -1.62 -7.11 -15.12
N TYR A 39 -1.34 -7.37 -16.41
CA TYR A 39 -1.22 -8.72 -16.94
C TYR A 39 -0.09 -9.54 -16.29
N LEU A 40 1.02 -8.90 -15.88
CA LEU A 40 2.11 -9.57 -15.17
C LEU A 40 1.67 -9.94 -13.74
N LEU A 41 0.94 -9.04 -13.08
CA LEU A 41 0.39 -9.31 -11.76
C LEU A 41 -0.67 -10.43 -11.80
N ASP A 42 -1.47 -10.50 -12.87
CA ASP A 42 -2.41 -11.59 -13.10
C ASP A 42 -1.72 -12.93 -13.41
N GLU A 43 -0.57 -12.92 -14.08
CA GLU A 43 0.24 -14.13 -14.24
C GLU A 43 0.77 -14.63 -12.89
N LEU A 44 1.26 -13.72 -12.03
CA LEU A 44 1.68 -14.07 -10.68
C LEU A 44 0.52 -14.62 -9.83
N ALA A 45 -0.67 -14.01 -9.93
CA ALA A 45 -1.86 -14.49 -9.24
C ALA A 45 -2.29 -15.88 -9.71
N ARG A 46 -2.19 -16.18 -11.01
CA ARG A 46 -2.44 -17.52 -11.56
C ARG A 46 -1.39 -18.53 -11.12
N MET A 47 -0.11 -18.15 -11.13
CA MET A 47 1.00 -18.98 -10.64
C MET A 47 0.80 -19.33 -9.17
N LEU A 48 0.39 -18.39 -8.33
CA LEU A 48 0.17 -18.61 -6.90
C LEU A 48 -0.83 -19.73 -6.60
N LYS A 49 -1.86 -19.89 -7.44
CA LYS A 49 -2.90 -20.93 -7.31
C LYS A 49 -2.38 -22.35 -7.58
N THR A 50 -1.26 -22.49 -8.28
CA THR A 50 -0.66 -23.80 -8.58
C THR A 50 0.40 -24.21 -7.56
N LEU A 51 0.73 -23.34 -6.59
CA LEU A 51 1.80 -23.57 -5.63
C LEU A 51 1.35 -24.40 -4.41
N THR A 52 2.29 -25.14 -3.83
CA THR A 52 2.11 -25.81 -2.55
C THR A 52 2.17 -24.81 -1.39
N GLY A 53 1.74 -25.23 -0.20
CA GLY A 53 1.79 -24.36 1.00
C GLY A 53 3.20 -23.85 1.33
N GLU A 54 4.21 -24.71 1.22
CA GLU A 54 5.62 -24.33 1.43
C GLU A 54 6.11 -23.33 0.39
N GLN A 55 5.76 -23.54 -0.88
CA GLN A 55 6.11 -22.62 -1.98
C GLN A 55 5.44 -21.25 -1.81
N ILE A 56 4.22 -21.21 -1.27
CA ILE A 56 3.51 -19.97 -0.94
C ILE A 56 4.22 -19.21 0.20
N GLU A 57 4.65 -19.92 1.25
CA GLU A 57 5.40 -19.32 2.37
C GLU A 57 6.76 -18.75 1.90
N ASP A 58 7.49 -19.48 1.04
CA ASP A 58 8.72 -19.04 0.37
C ASP A 58 8.50 -17.79 -0.51
N THR A 59 7.41 -17.80 -1.29
CA THR A 59 7.01 -16.65 -2.12
C THR A 59 6.69 -15.40 -1.28
N ALA A 60 5.97 -15.57 -0.18
CA ALA A 60 5.64 -14.49 0.74
C ALA A 60 6.89 -13.95 1.46
N GLU A 61 7.81 -14.84 1.84
CA GLU A 61 9.11 -14.46 2.40
C GLU A 61 9.92 -13.63 1.42
N HIS A 62 10.06 -14.08 0.18
CA HIS A 62 10.77 -13.34 -0.85
C HIS A 62 10.18 -11.95 -1.08
N LEU A 63 8.85 -11.84 -1.20
CA LEU A 63 8.18 -10.54 -1.30
C LEU A 63 8.41 -9.64 -0.07
N ALA A 64 8.44 -10.21 1.14
CA ALA A 64 8.75 -9.48 2.36
C ALA A 64 10.19 -8.91 2.35
N THR A 65 11.15 -9.61 1.74
CA THR A 65 12.51 -9.07 1.54
C THR A 65 12.51 -7.95 0.50
N ARG A 66 11.69 -8.05 -0.55
CA ARG A 66 11.55 -7.00 -1.59
C ARG A 66 10.94 -5.71 -1.01
N VAL A 67 10.01 -5.81 -0.06
CA VAL A 67 9.45 -4.65 0.65
C VAL A 67 10.51 -3.91 1.47
N GLN A 68 11.57 -4.60 1.93
CA GLN A 68 12.65 -3.97 2.72
C GLN A 68 13.76 -3.35 1.87
N GLN A 69 13.64 -3.38 0.55
CA GLN A 69 14.66 -2.85 -0.34
C GLN A 69 14.88 -1.34 -0.14
N ARG A 70 16.13 -0.91 -0.41
CA ARG A 70 16.55 0.49 -0.24
C ARG A 70 15.86 1.42 -1.23
N SER A 71 15.60 0.95 -2.44
CA SER A 71 14.90 1.74 -3.46
C SER A 71 13.41 1.93 -3.10
N PRO A 72 12.90 3.17 -3.17
CA PRO A 72 11.47 3.42 -3.00
C PRO A 72 10.62 2.83 -4.14
N ASN A 73 11.13 2.75 -5.37
CA ASN A 73 10.38 2.17 -6.50
C ASN A 73 10.20 0.67 -6.32
N VAL A 74 11.26 -0.05 -5.96
CA VAL A 74 11.20 -1.51 -5.70
C VAL A 74 10.23 -1.80 -4.56
N LYS A 75 10.31 -1.01 -3.49
CA LYS A 75 9.40 -1.12 -2.34
C LYS A 75 7.95 -0.88 -2.72
N LEU A 76 7.67 0.19 -3.48
CA LEU A 76 6.33 0.51 -3.97
C LEU A 76 5.75 -0.63 -4.83
N LYS A 77 6.55 -1.19 -5.74
CA LYS A 77 6.12 -2.31 -6.59
C LYS A 77 5.90 -3.59 -5.81
N ALA A 78 6.76 -3.89 -4.83
CA ALA A 78 6.58 -5.03 -3.95
C ALA A 78 5.27 -4.91 -3.15
N LEU A 79 5.00 -3.75 -2.56
CA LEU A 79 3.75 -3.48 -1.83
C LEU A 79 2.51 -3.62 -2.73
N ARG A 80 2.57 -3.09 -3.95
CA ARG A 80 1.50 -3.22 -4.95
C ARG A 80 1.28 -4.69 -5.35
N CYS A 81 2.36 -5.44 -5.53
CA CYS A 81 2.29 -6.87 -5.84
C CYS A 81 1.60 -7.64 -4.70
N VAL A 82 2.02 -7.41 -3.44
CA VAL A 82 1.39 -8.03 -2.27
C VAL A 82 -0.10 -7.68 -2.20
N LYS A 83 -0.47 -6.41 -2.35
CA LYS A 83 -1.88 -5.98 -2.38
C LYS A 83 -2.66 -6.73 -3.46
N TRP A 84 -2.14 -6.80 -4.68
CA TRP A 84 -2.79 -7.47 -5.80
C TRP A 84 -3.02 -8.96 -5.53
N LEU A 85 -1.99 -9.65 -5.01
CA LEU A 85 -2.08 -11.08 -4.70
C LEU A 85 -3.05 -11.36 -3.56
N CYS A 86 -3.13 -10.49 -2.54
CA CYS A 86 -4.12 -10.61 -1.47
C CYS A 86 -5.56 -10.40 -1.96
N GLN A 87 -5.79 -9.52 -2.94
CA GLN A 87 -7.13 -9.18 -3.44
C GLN A 87 -7.62 -10.10 -4.56
N ARG A 88 -6.74 -10.46 -5.51
CA ARG A 88 -7.10 -11.16 -6.76
C ARG A 88 -6.54 -12.58 -6.84
N GLY A 89 -5.54 -12.90 -6.02
CA GLY A 89 -4.98 -14.25 -5.96
C GLY A 89 -5.99 -15.30 -5.48
N ASN A 90 -7.01 -14.88 -4.73
CA ASN A 90 -8.00 -15.76 -4.09
C ASN A 90 -7.37 -16.93 -3.34
N GLU A 91 -6.16 -16.74 -2.81
CA GLU A 91 -5.40 -17.79 -2.11
C GLU A 91 -5.22 -17.40 -0.63
N PRO A 92 -6.10 -17.89 0.27
CA PRO A 92 -6.07 -17.52 1.69
C PRO A 92 -4.76 -17.88 2.38
N ARG A 93 -4.06 -18.92 1.89
CA ARG A 93 -2.75 -19.34 2.42
C ARG A 93 -1.71 -18.26 2.25
N PHE A 94 -1.69 -17.57 1.11
CA PHE A 94 -0.76 -16.47 0.87
C PHE A 94 -1.03 -15.29 1.80
N ARG A 95 -2.31 -14.91 1.96
CA ARG A 95 -2.68 -13.83 2.88
C ARG A 95 -2.24 -14.15 4.32
N ARG A 96 -2.45 -15.38 4.78
CA ARG A 96 -1.99 -15.84 6.10
C ARG A 96 -0.47 -15.79 6.23
N ALA A 97 0.26 -16.28 5.23
CA ALA A 97 1.73 -16.23 5.19
C ALA A 97 2.25 -14.79 5.28
N MET A 98 1.62 -13.88 4.54
CA MET A 98 2.01 -12.47 4.53
C MET A 98 1.64 -11.75 5.83
N THR A 99 0.51 -12.08 6.44
CA THR A 99 0.10 -11.54 7.75
C THR A 99 1.07 -11.90 8.87
N LYS A 100 1.60 -13.13 8.89
CA LYS A 100 2.68 -13.53 9.82
C LYS A 100 3.93 -12.64 9.66
N ARG A 101 4.17 -12.16 8.44
CA ARG A 101 5.32 -11.33 8.05
C ARG A 101 4.93 -9.86 7.86
N SER A 102 3.98 -9.34 8.65
CA SER A 102 3.50 -7.96 8.51
C SER A 102 4.49 -6.87 8.96
N GLY A 103 5.54 -7.22 9.72
CA GLY A 103 6.53 -6.26 10.25
C GLY A 103 7.12 -5.32 9.18
N PRO A 104 7.72 -5.85 8.10
CA PRO A 104 8.24 -5.04 6.99
C PRO A 104 7.23 -4.08 6.37
N VAL A 105 5.98 -4.51 6.20
CA VAL A 105 4.91 -3.69 5.60
C VAL A 105 4.52 -2.56 6.56
N ARG A 106 4.41 -2.84 7.86
CA ARG A 106 4.12 -1.83 8.89
C ARG A 106 5.20 -0.74 8.96
N THR A 107 6.47 -1.10 8.85
CA THR A 107 7.59 -0.14 8.80
C THR A 107 7.51 0.81 7.59
N CYS A 108 6.87 0.38 6.49
CA CYS A 108 6.72 1.23 5.30
C CYS A 108 5.71 2.36 5.49
N VAL A 109 4.81 2.29 6.48
CA VAL A 109 3.81 3.34 6.75
C VAL A 109 4.46 4.63 7.25
N SER A 110 5.60 4.54 7.94
CA SER A 110 6.42 5.66 8.39
C SER A 110 7.65 5.89 7.50
N HIS A 111 7.63 5.40 6.26
CA HIS A 111 8.77 5.51 5.35
C HIS A 111 9.13 6.96 5.06
N THR A 112 10.39 7.29 5.35
CA THR A 112 10.99 8.62 5.13
C THR A 112 12.35 8.42 4.46
N GLY A 113 12.73 9.36 3.59
CA GLY A 113 14.00 9.33 2.88
C GLY A 113 14.42 10.72 2.41
N ARG A 114 15.61 10.82 1.80
CA ARG A 114 16.07 12.07 1.21
C ARG A 114 15.13 12.45 0.05
N PRO A 115 14.57 13.66 0.02
CA PRO A 115 13.72 14.10 -1.08
C PRO A 115 14.43 13.93 -2.43
N ASP A 116 13.69 13.43 -3.41
CA ASP A 116 14.18 13.29 -4.77
C ASP A 116 14.39 14.69 -5.40
N PRO A 117 15.48 14.94 -6.15
CA PRO A 117 15.75 16.26 -6.73
C PRO A 117 14.67 16.76 -7.70
N GLN A 118 13.92 15.88 -8.34
CA GLN A 118 12.90 16.23 -9.34
C GLN A 118 11.48 16.00 -8.82
N ARG A 119 11.28 14.98 -7.97
CA ARG A 119 9.95 14.54 -7.52
C ARG A 119 9.68 14.82 -6.03
N GLY A 120 10.65 15.39 -5.30
CA GLY A 120 10.52 15.71 -3.88
C GLY A 120 10.18 14.47 -3.03
N ASP A 121 9.18 14.59 -2.16
CA ASP A 121 8.71 13.49 -1.30
C ASP A 121 7.71 12.55 -1.99
N ALA A 122 7.30 12.81 -3.23
CA ALA A 122 6.30 12.00 -3.94
C ALA A 122 6.55 10.48 -3.93
N PRO A 123 7.77 9.95 -4.22
CA PRO A 123 8.00 8.51 -4.18
C PRO A 123 7.90 7.93 -2.76
N HIS A 124 8.32 8.68 -1.74
CA HIS A 124 8.22 8.24 -0.34
C HIS A 124 6.78 8.30 0.17
N LYS A 125 6.03 9.34 -0.20
CA LYS A 125 4.58 9.42 0.06
C LYS A 125 3.83 8.26 -0.58
N ALA A 126 4.11 7.94 -1.84
CA ALA A 126 3.48 6.81 -2.53
C ALA A 126 3.72 5.48 -1.80
N VAL A 127 4.92 5.26 -1.25
CA VAL A 127 5.22 4.08 -0.42
C VAL A 127 4.36 4.06 0.85
N ARG A 128 4.23 5.20 1.55
CA ARG A 128 3.42 5.28 2.78
C ARG A 128 1.94 5.01 2.51
N ASP A 129 1.41 5.60 1.45
CA ASP A 129 0.00 5.43 1.05
C ASP A 129 -0.26 3.97 0.63
N MET A 130 0.60 3.41 -0.23
CA MET A 130 0.48 2.02 -0.66
C MET A 130 0.64 1.04 0.51
N ALA A 131 1.53 1.31 1.49
CA ALA A 131 1.69 0.44 2.65
C ALA A 131 0.41 0.33 3.48
N LYS A 132 -0.34 1.43 3.63
CA LYS A 132 -1.65 1.42 4.31
C LYS A 132 -2.65 0.56 3.55
N GLU A 133 -2.79 0.77 2.24
CA GLU A 133 -3.68 -0.02 1.39
C GLU A 133 -3.30 -1.52 1.37
N THR A 134 -2.01 -1.84 1.39
CA THR A 134 -1.53 -3.23 1.46
C THR A 134 -1.88 -3.86 2.80
N LEU A 135 -1.75 -3.14 3.93
CA LEU A 135 -2.17 -3.65 5.23
C LEU A 135 -3.68 -3.90 5.26
N GLU A 136 -4.48 -2.98 4.74
CA GLU A 136 -5.93 -3.16 4.61
C GLU A 136 -6.25 -4.43 3.80
N ALA A 137 -5.58 -4.67 2.67
CA ALA A 137 -5.76 -5.88 1.88
C ALA A 137 -5.30 -7.17 2.58
N MET A 138 -4.21 -7.11 3.36
CA MET A 138 -3.70 -8.26 4.12
C MET A 138 -4.62 -8.66 5.28
N PHE A 139 -5.26 -7.68 5.93
CA PHE A 139 -6.11 -7.88 7.09
C PHE A 139 -7.61 -7.82 6.77
N ALA A 140 -7.98 -7.61 5.50
CA ALA A 140 -9.36 -7.70 5.05
C ALA A 140 -9.97 -9.05 5.43
N ASN A 141 -11.09 -9.03 6.16
CA ASN A 141 -11.81 -10.23 6.53
C ASN A 141 -12.47 -10.84 5.28
N ASP A 142 -12.57 -12.18 5.18
CA ASP A 142 -13.18 -12.91 4.05
C ASP A 142 -14.70 -12.65 3.87
N ALA A 143 -15.26 -11.64 4.54
CA ALA A 143 -16.65 -11.23 4.39
C ALA A 143 -17.01 -10.79 2.95
N ASN A 144 -16.02 -10.62 2.07
CA ASN A 144 -16.21 -10.25 0.67
C ASN A 144 -15.81 -11.36 -0.33
N GLY A 145 -15.61 -12.60 0.12
CA GLY A 145 -15.26 -13.75 -0.72
C GLY A 145 -16.41 -14.38 -1.50
N GLY A 146 -17.49 -13.64 -1.75
CA GLY A 146 -18.64 -14.07 -2.54
C GLY A 146 -18.83 -13.16 -3.75
N SER A 147 -18.84 -13.78 -4.93
CA SER A 147 -19.23 -13.19 -6.22
C SER A 147 -20.51 -12.34 -6.14
N GLY A 148 -20.64 -11.38 -7.06
CA GLY A 148 -21.64 -10.31 -7.10
C GLY A 148 -23.11 -10.66 -6.82
N GLY A 149 -23.85 -9.62 -6.43
CA GLY A 149 -25.31 -9.54 -6.50
C GLY A 149 -26.07 -10.38 -5.47
N GLY A 150 -26.60 -9.75 -4.44
CA GLY A 150 -27.58 -10.40 -3.57
C GLY A 150 -27.87 -9.61 -2.31
N GLY A 151 -28.94 -8.81 -2.37
CA GLY A 151 -29.54 -8.21 -1.19
C GLY A 151 -29.83 -9.28 -0.13
N GLY A 152 -29.38 -9.02 1.09
CA GLY A 152 -29.60 -9.88 2.24
C GLY A 152 -29.97 -9.03 3.44
N GLY A 153 -31.16 -8.43 3.35
CA GLY A 153 -31.79 -7.70 4.44
C GLY A 153 -31.78 -8.52 5.72
N GLY A 154 -31.06 -8.00 6.72
CA GLY A 154 -31.22 -8.38 8.11
C GLY A 154 -32.65 -8.08 8.52
N ARG A 155 -33.41 -9.15 8.69
CA ARG A 155 -34.83 -9.22 9.01
C ARG A 155 -35.02 -8.65 10.42
N MET A 156 -35.42 -7.39 10.54
CA MET A 156 -35.99 -6.86 11.77
C MET A 156 -37.50 -6.81 11.60
N GLU A 157 -38.14 -7.87 12.08
CA GLU A 157 -39.59 -8.01 12.20
C GLU A 157 -39.94 -7.64 13.65
N GLY A 158 -40.48 -6.43 13.84
CA GLY A 158 -40.93 -5.91 15.13
C GLY A 158 -42.39 -5.48 15.04
N PHE A 159 -43.25 -6.21 15.74
CA PHE A 159 -44.71 -6.08 15.76
C PHE A 159 -45.23 -4.82 16.49
N GLY A 160 -46.19 -4.11 15.85
CA GLY A 160 -47.41 -3.48 16.42
C GLY A 160 -47.28 -2.29 17.41
N SER A 161 -48.19 -1.30 17.50
CA SER A 161 -49.50 -1.05 16.89
C SER A 161 -49.97 0.41 17.16
N ASP A 162 -50.87 0.88 16.28
CA ASP A 162 -51.93 1.90 16.42
C ASP A 162 -51.68 3.43 16.49
N ALA A 163 -51.83 4.03 15.31
CA ALA A 163 -52.68 5.16 14.92
C ALA A 163 -53.06 6.26 15.95
N ALA A 164 -52.63 7.50 15.66
CA ALA A 164 -53.53 8.66 15.62
C ALA A 164 -52.89 9.86 14.91
N ALA A 165 -53.43 10.17 13.72
CA ALA A 165 -53.71 11.50 13.20
C ALA A 165 -52.56 12.50 12.92
N ARG A 166 -52.59 13.03 11.69
CA ARG A 166 -52.68 14.46 11.29
C ARG A 166 -51.71 14.87 10.18
N THR A 167 -52.30 15.14 9.02
CA THR A 167 -52.05 16.27 8.10
C THR A 167 -50.61 16.61 7.67
N GLY A 168 -50.35 16.51 6.35
CA GLY A 168 -49.43 17.44 5.68
C GLY A 168 -48.58 16.85 4.54
N ALA A 169 -48.98 17.17 3.30
CA ALA A 169 -48.19 17.38 2.08
C ALA A 169 -47.15 16.32 1.57
N PRO A 170 -47.10 16.08 0.24
CA PRO A 170 -46.15 15.13 -0.36
C PRO A 170 -44.74 15.74 -0.46
N HIS A 171 -43.75 15.09 0.15
CA HIS A 171 -42.35 15.31 -0.20
C HIS A 171 -41.95 14.28 -1.26
N ALA A 172 -41.42 14.78 -2.37
CA ALA A 172 -40.93 13.98 -3.49
C ALA A 172 -39.73 13.14 -3.05
N SER A 173 -39.85 11.84 -3.26
CA SER A 173 -38.74 10.89 -3.24
C SER A 173 -37.69 11.31 -4.28
N HIS A 174 -36.48 11.62 -3.84
CA HIS A 174 -35.32 11.65 -4.73
C HIS A 174 -34.57 10.33 -4.54
N ASP A 175 -34.99 9.31 -5.29
CA ASP A 175 -34.19 8.13 -5.57
C ASP A 175 -32.93 8.58 -6.33
N VAL A 176 -31.81 8.72 -5.64
CA VAL A 176 -30.49 8.63 -6.29
C VAL A 176 -30.14 7.16 -6.38
N SER A 177 -30.69 6.54 -7.42
CA SER A 177 -30.06 5.36 -8.03
C SER A 177 -28.69 5.79 -8.53
N PHE A 178 -27.64 5.48 -7.77
CA PHE A 178 -26.27 5.51 -8.25
C PHE A 178 -26.10 4.31 -9.19
N ASP A 179 -26.49 4.53 -10.45
CA ASP A 179 -26.19 3.66 -11.55
C ASP A 179 -24.67 3.50 -11.65
N GLY A 180 -24.23 2.24 -11.66
CA GLY A 180 -22.83 1.88 -11.70
C GLY A 180 -22.17 2.42 -12.96
N ASN A 181 -21.36 3.47 -12.79
CA ASN A 181 -20.29 3.76 -13.73
C ASN A 181 -19.02 4.08 -12.94
N GLU A 182 -18.10 3.13 -13.00
CA GLU A 182 -16.83 3.08 -12.31
C GLU A 182 -15.91 4.19 -12.82
N GLN A 183 -15.93 5.37 -12.20
CA GLN A 183 -14.84 6.33 -12.35
C GLN A 183 -13.71 5.97 -11.37
N LEU A 184 -13.06 4.84 -11.65
CA LEU A 184 -11.75 4.52 -11.07
C LEU A 184 -10.78 5.58 -11.61
N GLY A 185 -10.29 6.41 -10.70
CA GLY A 185 -9.49 7.61 -10.99
C GLY A 185 -8.49 7.42 -12.12
N SER A 186 -8.53 8.36 -13.06
CA SER A 186 -7.59 8.51 -14.15
C SER A 186 -6.14 8.47 -13.65
N TRP A 187 -5.45 7.36 -13.91
CA TRP A 187 -4.01 7.23 -13.68
C TRP A 187 -3.28 7.72 -14.93
N GLY A 188 -3.07 9.03 -15.03
CA GLY A 188 -2.19 9.64 -16.04
C GLY A 188 -2.78 10.88 -16.70
N GLY A 189 -2.37 12.06 -16.22
CA GLY A 189 -2.67 13.32 -16.86
C GLY A 189 -1.79 14.43 -16.31
N VAL A 190 -0.80 14.83 -17.09
CA VAL A 190 -0.05 16.08 -16.89
C VAL A 190 -1.01 17.25 -16.99
N ALA A 191 -1.09 18.09 -15.96
CA ALA A 191 -1.91 19.30 -15.99
C ALA A 191 -1.10 20.44 -16.64
N GLU A 192 -1.45 20.80 -17.86
CA GLU A 192 -1.09 22.09 -18.46
C GLU A 192 -2.02 23.20 -17.93
N PRO A 193 -1.52 24.45 -17.77
CA PRO A 193 -2.31 25.54 -17.22
C PRO A 193 -3.20 26.18 -18.30
N THR A 194 -4.51 26.18 -18.09
CA THR A 194 -5.46 26.95 -18.91
C THR A 194 -5.73 28.31 -18.27
N ASN A 195 -5.33 29.38 -18.96
CA ASN A 195 -5.76 30.75 -18.71
C ASN A 195 -7.28 30.91 -18.83
N GLY A 196 -7.86 31.80 -18.01
CA GLY A 196 -8.98 32.63 -18.46
C GLY A 196 -10.07 32.95 -17.43
N PHE A 197 -10.32 34.26 -17.26
CA PHE A 197 -11.50 34.95 -16.69
C PHE A 197 -11.58 35.03 -15.16
N GLY A 198 -11.62 36.19 -14.48
CA GLY A 198 -11.76 37.59 -14.90
C GLY A 198 -12.92 38.26 -14.14
N GLY A 199 -12.58 39.15 -13.18
CA GLY A 199 -13.45 40.18 -12.56
C GLY A 199 -14.57 39.67 -11.65
N ASP A 200 -15.01 40.31 -10.58
CA ASP A 200 -14.64 41.53 -9.86
C ASP A 200 -15.41 41.45 -8.52
N GLU A 201 -15.01 42.28 -7.57
CA GLU A 201 -15.82 42.86 -6.48
C GLU A 201 -15.39 42.57 -5.04
N ALA A 202 -15.33 43.70 -4.34
CA ALA A 202 -14.60 43.94 -3.12
C ALA A 202 -15.40 43.54 -1.88
N ASN A 203 -14.70 43.03 -0.86
CA ASN A 203 -14.94 43.51 0.49
C ASN A 203 -13.68 43.34 1.35
N ALA A 204 -13.04 44.47 1.65
CA ALA A 204 -12.02 44.58 2.67
C ALA A 204 -12.71 44.81 4.02
N ILE A 205 -12.44 43.95 5.01
CA ILE A 205 -12.61 44.31 6.42
C ILE A 205 -11.29 44.06 7.15
N ILE A 206 -10.87 45.11 7.84
CA ILE A 206 -9.63 45.40 8.54
C ILE A 206 -9.60 44.78 9.94
N GLY A 207 -8.41 44.46 10.45
CA GLY A 207 -8.09 44.25 11.87
C GLY A 207 -6.85 43.37 12.05
N ASP A 208 -5.62 43.90 11.98
CA ASP A 208 -4.84 44.55 13.05
C ASP A 208 -4.43 43.60 14.20
N GLY A 209 -3.10 43.42 14.40
CA GLY A 209 -2.52 42.86 15.65
C GLY A 209 -1.47 41.73 15.51
N PRO A 210 -0.22 41.87 16.01
CA PRO A 210 0.94 41.07 15.58
C PRO A 210 1.43 39.96 16.54
N ALA A 211 2.29 39.09 15.98
CA ALA A 211 3.41 38.36 16.59
C ALA A 211 3.18 37.51 17.86
N ARG A 212 3.23 36.18 17.69
CA ARG A 212 3.79 35.27 18.72
C ARG A 212 4.83 34.33 18.12
N LEU A 213 6.06 34.80 18.25
CA LEU A 213 7.32 34.07 18.26
C LEU A 213 7.24 32.91 19.27
N ASN A 214 7.18 31.66 18.82
CA ASN A 214 7.48 30.52 19.69
C ASN A 214 8.85 29.95 19.31
N LYS A 215 9.87 30.41 20.05
CA LYS A 215 11.21 29.84 20.07
C LYS A 215 11.13 28.46 20.73
N ILE A 216 11.37 27.42 19.95
CA ILE A 216 11.90 26.16 20.48
C ILE A 216 13.22 25.89 19.78
N SER A 217 14.28 26.31 20.47
CA SER A 217 15.67 25.97 20.19
C SER A 217 15.88 24.47 20.38
N GLY A 218 16.25 23.78 19.31
CA GLY A 218 16.79 22.43 19.33
C GLY A 218 17.96 22.37 18.36
N THR A 219 19.14 22.73 18.84
CA THR A 219 20.42 22.65 18.12
C THR A 219 20.78 21.18 17.94
N TRP A 220 20.61 20.66 16.72
CA TRP A 220 21.09 19.32 16.36
C TRP A 220 22.58 19.39 15.99
N GLY A 221 23.34 18.47 16.59
CA GLY A 221 24.79 18.50 16.71
C GLY A 221 25.57 18.41 15.39
N ALA A 222 26.67 19.16 15.37
CA ALA A 222 27.82 18.85 14.54
C ALA A 222 28.70 17.79 15.24
N PRO A 223 29.39 16.90 14.51
CA PRO A 223 30.34 15.95 15.10
C PRO A 223 31.58 16.69 15.64
N GLU A 224 31.93 16.40 16.89
CA GLU A 224 33.11 16.91 17.59
C GLU A 224 34.41 16.36 16.96
N PRO A 225 35.46 17.16 16.73
CA PRO A 225 36.75 16.65 16.27
C PRO A 225 37.48 15.87 17.37
N PRO A 226 38.33 14.89 17.03
CA PRO A 226 39.01 14.06 18.02
C PRO A 226 39.95 14.88 18.93
N ARG A 227 39.77 14.71 20.24
CA ARG A 227 40.57 15.32 21.30
C ARG A 227 42.03 14.84 21.26
N ALA A 228 42.99 15.77 21.24
CA ALA A 228 44.42 15.46 21.29
C ALA A 228 44.83 14.78 22.62
N PRO A 229 45.83 13.88 22.62
CA PRO A 229 46.32 13.24 23.84
C PRO A 229 47.12 14.23 24.73
N PRO A 230 47.12 14.04 26.06
CA PRO A 230 47.86 14.91 26.98
C PRO A 230 49.39 14.72 26.83
N PRO A 231 50.20 15.77 27.11
CA PRO A 231 51.65 15.68 27.01
C PRO A 231 52.24 14.76 28.09
N ALA A 232 53.27 14.01 27.71
CA ALA A 232 54.03 13.14 28.61
C ALA A 232 54.83 13.94 29.64
N PRO A 233 55.04 13.42 30.86
CA PRO A 233 55.93 14.05 31.84
C PRO A 233 57.38 13.97 31.35
N THR A 234 58.03 15.13 31.26
CA THR A 234 59.49 15.28 31.05
C THR A 234 60.25 15.05 32.37
N PRO A 235 61.56 14.71 32.32
CA PRO A 235 62.23 13.84 33.28
C PRO A 235 62.44 14.42 34.68
#